data_AF-A0A962WTI3-F1
#
_entry.id   AF-A0A962WTI3-F1
#
_cell.length_a   1.000
_cell.length_b   1.000
_cell.length_c   1.000
_cell.angle_alpha   90.00
_cell.angle_beta   90.00
_cell.angle_gamma   90.00
#
_symmetry.space_group_name_H-M   'P 1'
#
loop_
_entity.id
_entity.type
_entity.pdbx_description
1 polymer ?
#
loop_
_entity_poly.entity_id
_entity_poly.type
_entity_poly.pdbx_seq_one_letter_code
_entity_poly.pdbx_strand_id
1 'polypeptide(L)'
;MTDPVPENTPVEISLHSKSHLLVVVFQDGRRFELPCEYLRVFSKAKEVRTLGKPVAGKEQVNITDIEPLGQYAVRLKFDDGHDTGIYSWDTLYELGERYQENWKGYLQKLTALGFSRQTGEAATTQIKKVRMLYFTYLVKQLRKESEELHLPAAVNDVRGLVEWLRKRDPNHAHLFREGSIRVTVNKQFSEPFTRIDDGDEVALIPTSPIPPVAD
;
A
#
# COMPACT_ATOMS: atom_id res chain seq x y z
N MET A 1 -28.89 -11.17 25.97
CA MET A 1 -27.45 -11.07 26.30
C MET A 1 -26.72 -11.04 24.98
N THR A 2 -26.23 -9.88 24.57
CA THR A 2 -25.34 -9.74 23.42
C THR A 2 -23.96 -10.13 23.90
N ASP A 3 -23.37 -11.17 23.32
CA ASP A 3 -21.96 -11.50 23.55
C ASP A 3 -21.10 -10.28 23.19
N PRO A 4 -20.05 -9.96 23.97
CA PRO A 4 -19.16 -8.87 23.62
C PRO A 4 -18.52 -9.16 22.27
N VAL A 5 -18.65 -8.21 21.34
CA VAL A 5 -18.00 -8.29 20.02
C VAL A 5 -16.49 -8.37 20.26
N PRO A 6 -15.78 -9.38 19.72
CA PRO A 6 -14.33 -9.48 19.87
C PRO A 6 -13.66 -8.22 19.32
N GLU A 7 -12.67 -7.67 20.03
CA GLU A 7 -11.93 -6.45 19.61
C GLU A 7 -11.30 -6.59 18.21
N ASN A 8 -10.99 -7.82 17.81
CA ASN A 8 -10.48 -8.18 16.49
C ASN A 8 -11.57 -8.24 15.41
N THR A 9 -12.75 -7.65 15.62
CA THR A 9 -13.77 -7.59 14.56
C THR A 9 -13.47 -6.43 13.62
N PRO A 10 -13.42 -6.65 12.28
CA PRO A 10 -13.21 -5.57 11.34
C PRO A 10 -14.45 -4.68 11.23
N VAL A 11 -14.23 -3.37 11.21
CA VAL A 11 -15.23 -2.34 10.92
C VAL A 11 -15.18 -1.88 9.46
N GLU A 12 -14.04 -2.07 8.80
CA GLU A 12 -13.86 -1.76 7.38
C GLU A 12 -12.94 -2.81 6.73
N ILE A 13 -13.31 -3.25 5.52
CA ILE A 13 -12.46 -4.05 4.64
C ILE A 13 -12.54 -3.41 3.24
N SER A 14 -11.41 -2.95 2.75
CA SER A 14 -11.31 -2.16 1.51
C SER A 14 -10.21 -2.74 0.62
N LEU A 15 -10.56 -3.14 -0.60
CA LEU A 15 -9.58 -3.61 -1.59
C LEU A 15 -9.13 -2.47 -2.50
N HIS A 16 -7.84 -2.15 -2.45
CA HIS A 16 -7.20 -1.20 -3.36
C HIS A 16 -6.52 -1.98 -4.49
N SER A 17 -7.32 -2.43 -5.46
CA SER A 17 -6.88 -3.31 -6.55
C SER A 17 -5.67 -2.75 -7.33
N LYS A 18 -5.67 -1.47 -7.71
CA LYS A 18 -4.52 -0.81 -8.39
C LYS A 18 -3.22 -0.89 -7.57
N SER A 19 -3.32 -0.87 -6.24
CA SER A 19 -2.17 -0.91 -5.33
C SER A 19 -1.88 -2.32 -4.81
N HIS A 20 -2.65 -3.34 -5.22
CA HIS A 20 -2.53 -4.73 -4.77
C HIS A 20 -2.52 -4.84 -3.23
N LEU A 21 -3.43 -4.11 -2.58
CA LEU A 21 -3.47 -3.96 -1.12
C LEU A 21 -4.87 -4.16 -0.58
N LEU A 22 -5.01 -5.04 0.42
CA LEU A 22 -6.19 -5.16 1.24
C LEU A 22 -6.00 -4.34 2.51
N VAL A 23 -6.87 -3.36 2.73
CA VAL A 23 -6.89 -2.57 3.96
C VAL A 23 -7.97 -3.12 4.87
N VAL A 24 -7.62 -3.36 6.13
CA VAL A 24 -8.55 -3.81 7.16
C VAL A 24 -8.45 -2.87 8.36
N VAL A 25 -9.58 -2.32 8.79
CA VAL A 25 -9.68 -1.51 10.02
C VAL A 25 -10.47 -2.30 11.04
N PHE A 26 -9.91 -2.44 12.24
CA PHE A 26 -10.50 -3.19 13.36
C PHE A 26 -11.18 -2.26 14.36
N GLN A 27 -12.06 -2.83 15.19
CA GLN A 27 -12.84 -2.10 16.18
C GLN A 27 -11.98 -1.40 17.24
N ASP A 28 -10.78 -1.92 17.52
CA ASP A 28 -9.77 -1.30 18.38
C ASP A 28 -9.08 -0.08 17.75
N GLY A 29 -9.44 0.28 16.52
CA GLY A 29 -8.89 1.40 15.77
C GLY A 29 -7.61 1.06 15.00
N ARG A 30 -7.11 -0.17 15.07
CA ARG A 30 -5.95 -0.58 14.28
C ARG A 30 -6.31 -0.70 12.81
N ARG A 31 -5.39 -0.24 11.96
CA ARG A 31 -5.48 -0.29 10.51
C ARG A 31 -4.30 -1.08 9.98
N PHE A 32 -4.56 -2.10 9.19
CA PHE A 32 -3.54 -2.91 8.55
C PHE A 32 -3.62 -2.80 7.02
N GLU A 33 -2.47 -2.53 6.42
CA GLU A 33 -2.23 -2.50 4.98
C GLU A 33 -1.58 -3.83 4.58
N LEU A 34 -2.37 -4.77 4.07
CA LEU A 34 -1.94 -6.15 3.78
C LEU A 34 -1.79 -6.37 2.27
N PRO A 35 -0.57 -6.53 1.73
CA PRO A 35 -0.37 -6.78 0.30
C PRO A 35 -1.06 -8.07 -0.16
N CYS A 36 -1.65 -8.07 -1.36
CA CYS A 36 -2.28 -9.26 -1.95
C CYS A 36 -1.30 -10.43 -2.06
N GLU A 37 -0.03 -10.17 -2.44
CA GLU A 37 1.04 -11.16 -2.42
C GLU A 37 1.24 -11.77 -1.03
N TYR A 38 1.29 -10.92 0.00
CA TYR A 38 1.50 -11.37 1.36
C TYR A 38 0.38 -12.30 1.83
N LEU A 39 -0.88 -11.91 1.59
CA LEU A 39 -2.02 -12.77 1.89
C LEU A 39 -1.90 -14.08 1.11
N ARG A 40 -1.64 -14.02 -0.20
CA ARG A 40 -1.56 -15.20 -1.06
C ARG A 40 -0.50 -16.20 -0.62
N VAL A 41 0.71 -15.76 -0.30
CA VAL A 41 1.84 -16.65 0.07
C VAL A 41 1.73 -17.16 1.51
N PHE A 42 0.88 -16.52 2.34
CA PHE A 42 0.52 -16.97 3.69
C PHE A 42 -0.86 -17.66 3.75
N SER A 43 -1.56 -17.82 2.63
CA SER A 43 -2.83 -18.55 2.55
C SER A 43 -2.63 -20.02 2.94
N LYS A 44 -3.38 -20.50 3.93
CA LYS A 44 -3.24 -21.85 4.50
C LYS A 44 -3.97 -22.95 3.68
N ALA A 45 -4.60 -22.62 2.56
CA ALA A 45 -5.52 -23.55 1.91
C ALA A 45 -4.80 -24.63 1.07
N LYS A 46 -5.04 -25.90 1.45
CA LYS A 46 -4.92 -27.17 0.69
C LYS A 46 -3.63 -27.52 -0.07
N GLU A 47 -2.64 -26.65 -0.14
CA GLU A 47 -1.28 -27.12 -0.39
C GLU A 47 -0.78 -27.72 0.93
N VAL A 48 -0.81 -29.06 1.01
CA VAL A 48 0.09 -29.82 1.89
C VAL A 48 1.41 -29.07 1.89
N ARG A 49 1.98 -28.76 3.07
CA ARG A 49 3.32 -28.17 3.20
C ARG A 49 4.32 -29.07 2.45
N THR A 50 4.38 -28.95 1.14
CA THR A 50 5.22 -29.75 0.27
C THR A 50 6.60 -29.16 0.47
N LEU A 51 7.33 -29.78 1.41
CA LEU A 51 8.75 -29.60 1.67
C LEU A 51 9.16 -28.26 2.31
N GLY A 52 8.23 -27.49 2.88
CA GLY A 52 8.57 -26.25 3.59
C GLY A 52 9.14 -25.14 2.69
N LYS A 53 8.96 -25.25 1.37
CA LYS A 53 9.36 -24.24 0.41
C LYS A 53 8.35 -23.08 0.41
N PRO A 54 8.82 -21.82 0.36
CA PRO A 54 7.94 -20.66 0.21
C PRO A 54 7.26 -20.67 -1.16
N VAL A 55 6.00 -20.22 -1.21
CA VAL A 55 5.31 -19.90 -2.46
C VAL A 55 5.96 -18.67 -3.07
N ALA A 56 6.48 -18.76 -4.29
CA ALA A 56 7.20 -17.68 -5.00
C ALA A 56 6.46 -17.27 -6.29
N GLY A 57 6.85 -16.16 -6.90
CA GLY A 57 6.30 -15.72 -8.19
C GLY A 57 4.89 -15.13 -8.10
N LYS A 58 4.53 -14.55 -6.95
CA LYS A 58 3.19 -14.01 -6.65
C LYS A 58 3.21 -12.49 -6.47
N GLU A 59 4.25 -11.82 -6.91
CA GLU A 59 4.47 -10.38 -6.77
C GLU A 59 3.36 -9.55 -7.42
N GLN A 60 2.77 -10.07 -8.49
CA GLN A 60 1.71 -9.40 -9.25
C GLN A 60 0.31 -9.96 -8.93
N VAL A 61 0.17 -10.88 -7.97
CA VAL A 61 -1.13 -11.46 -7.63
C VAL A 61 -2.06 -10.37 -7.08
N ASN A 62 -3.33 -10.47 -7.42
CA ASN A 62 -4.38 -9.59 -6.89
C ASN A 62 -5.57 -10.40 -6.37
N ILE A 63 -6.42 -9.73 -5.59
CA ILE A 63 -7.69 -10.27 -5.15
C ILE A 63 -8.75 -9.88 -6.17
N THR A 64 -9.51 -10.85 -6.66
CA THR A 64 -10.61 -10.64 -7.61
C THR A 64 -11.96 -10.53 -6.92
N ASP A 65 -12.10 -11.14 -5.75
CA ASP A 65 -13.38 -11.20 -5.03
C ASP A 65 -13.16 -11.41 -3.53
N ILE A 66 -14.08 -10.87 -2.72
CA ILE A 66 -14.09 -10.97 -1.27
C ILE A 66 -15.48 -11.45 -0.83
N GLU A 67 -15.58 -12.71 -0.40
CA GLU A 67 -16.84 -13.29 0.04
C GLU A 67 -16.89 -13.33 1.58
N PRO A 68 -17.89 -12.73 2.23
CA PRO A 68 -18.07 -12.89 3.67
C PRO A 68 -18.45 -14.33 4.02
N LEU A 69 -17.82 -14.89 5.06
CA LEU A 69 -18.14 -16.21 5.60
C LEU A 69 -18.67 -16.07 7.02
N GLY A 70 -19.99 -15.93 7.13
CA GLY A 70 -20.65 -15.66 8.42
C GLY A 70 -20.21 -14.33 9.02
N GLN A 71 -19.96 -14.32 10.32
CA GLN A 71 -19.55 -13.12 11.07
C GLN A 71 -18.10 -13.17 11.57
N TYR A 72 -17.28 -14.13 11.11
CA TYR A 72 -15.96 -14.40 11.70
C TYR A 72 -14.81 -14.48 10.68
N ALA A 73 -15.10 -14.46 9.37
CA ALA A 73 -14.11 -14.66 8.33
C ALA A 73 -14.53 -14.08 6.97
N VAL A 74 -13.55 -13.96 6.09
CA VAL A 74 -13.73 -13.76 4.64
C VAL A 74 -13.02 -14.85 3.86
N ARG A 75 -13.53 -15.15 2.67
CA ARG A 75 -12.81 -15.84 1.62
C ARG A 75 -12.30 -14.83 0.62
N LEU A 76 -11.01 -14.89 0.33
CA LEU A 76 -10.37 -14.10 -0.71
C LEU A 76 -10.12 -14.99 -1.94
N LYS A 77 -10.64 -14.57 -3.09
CA LYS A 77 -10.30 -15.19 -4.38
C LYS A 77 -9.20 -14.39 -5.04
N PHE A 78 -8.18 -15.08 -5.54
CA PHE A 78 -7.03 -14.49 -6.19
C PHE A 78 -7.07 -14.74 -7.70
N ASP A 79 -6.49 -13.83 -8.47
CA ASP A 79 -6.41 -13.92 -9.94
C ASP A 79 -5.46 -15.03 -10.44
N ASP A 80 -4.62 -15.58 -9.58
CA ASP A 80 -3.75 -16.72 -9.90
C ASP A 80 -4.48 -18.08 -9.85
N GLY A 81 -5.81 -18.06 -9.73
CA GLY A 81 -6.68 -19.24 -9.64
C GLY A 81 -6.85 -19.79 -8.23
N HIS A 82 -6.25 -19.17 -7.21
CA HIS A 82 -6.45 -19.58 -5.82
C HIS A 82 -7.75 -19.00 -5.26
N ASP A 83 -8.76 -19.86 -5.05
CA ASP A 83 -10.11 -19.45 -4.60
C ASP A 83 -10.51 -20.02 -3.23
N THR A 84 -9.61 -20.72 -2.55
CA THR A 84 -9.88 -21.40 -1.28
C THR A 84 -9.34 -20.66 -0.05
N GLY A 85 -8.79 -19.45 -0.22
CA GLY A 85 -8.15 -18.68 0.85
C GLY A 85 -9.16 -18.14 1.86
N ILE A 86 -9.37 -18.86 2.96
CA ILE A 86 -10.23 -18.43 4.08
C ILE A 86 -9.37 -17.76 5.16
N TYR A 87 -9.76 -16.56 5.56
CA TYR A 87 -9.10 -15.76 6.58
C TYR A 87 -10.11 -15.41 7.67
N SER A 88 -9.93 -15.97 8.87
CA SER A 88 -10.66 -15.49 10.05
C SER A 88 -10.20 -14.09 10.43
N TRP A 89 -11.02 -13.35 11.17
CA TRP A 89 -10.63 -12.03 11.68
C TRP A 89 -9.35 -12.08 12.51
N ASP A 90 -9.22 -13.08 13.40
CA ASP A 90 -7.99 -13.31 14.16
C ASP A 90 -6.77 -13.57 13.25
N THR A 91 -6.97 -14.28 12.14
CA THR A 91 -5.88 -14.53 11.17
C THR A 91 -5.46 -13.23 10.50
N LEU A 92 -6.41 -12.40 10.05
CA LEU A 92 -6.08 -11.09 9.45
C LEU A 92 -5.42 -10.16 10.46
N TYR A 93 -5.86 -10.19 11.71
CA TYR A 93 -5.28 -9.40 12.80
C TYR A 93 -3.84 -9.83 13.08
N GLU A 94 -3.59 -11.13 13.26
CA GLU A 94 -2.24 -11.68 13.47
C GLU A 94 -1.31 -11.36 12.30
N LEU A 95 -1.79 -11.53 11.06
CA LEU A 95 -1.03 -11.20 9.85
C LEU A 95 -0.68 -9.71 9.78
N GLY A 96 -1.58 -8.84 10.24
CA GLY A 96 -1.34 -7.40 10.36
C GLY A 96 -0.29 -7.06 11.41
N GLU A 97 -0.44 -7.56 12.64
CA GLU A 97 0.52 -7.32 13.73
C GLU A 97 1.92 -7.84 13.40
N ARG A 98 2.00 -8.99 12.74
CA ARG A 98 3.27 -9.67 12.44
C ARG A 98 3.78 -9.40 11.03
N TYR A 99 3.19 -8.46 10.30
CA TYR A 99 3.52 -8.23 8.88
C TYR A 99 5.03 -8.05 8.67
N GLN A 100 5.67 -7.16 9.43
CA GLN A 100 7.10 -6.85 9.29
C GLN A 100 7.99 -8.09 9.51
N GLU A 101 7.71 -8.87 10.55
CA GLU A 101 8.45 -10.09 10.88
C GLU A 101 8.23 -11.18 9.82
N ASN A 102 6.97 -11.47 9.52
CA ASN A 102 6.59 -12.49 8.56
C ASN A 102 7.14 -12.19 7.16
N TRP A 103 7.04 -10.93 6.73
CA TRP A 103 7.52 -10.49 5.43
C TRP A 103 9.04 -10.59 5.32
N LYS A 104 9.77 -10.13 6.34
CA LYS A 104 11.24 -10.30 6.40
C LYS A 104 11.64 -11.77 6.32
N GLY A 105 10.98 -12.64 7.08
CA GLY A 105 11.24 -14.08 7.06
C GLY A 105 10.93 -14.73 5.72
N TYR A 106 9.86 -14.30 5.04
CA TYR A 106 9.52 -14.75 3.70
C TYR A 106 10.60 -14.38 2.67
N LEU A 107 11.03 -13.12 2.65
CA LEU A 107 12.07 -12.64 1.73
C LEU A 107 13.40 -13.40 1.94
N GLN A 108 13.80 -13.62 3.20
CA GLN A 108 15.01 -14.40 3.51
C GLN A 108 14.94 -15.83 2.96
N LYS A 109 13.77 -16.49 3.04
CA LYS A 109 13.58 -17.84 2.49
C LYS A 109 13.64 -17.85 0.96
N LEU A 110 13.09 -16.84 0.30
CA LEU A 110 13.19 -16.69 -1.16
C LEU A 110 14.66 -16.57 -1.58
N THR A 111 15.39 -15.64 -0.96
CA THR A 111 16.81 -15.41 -1.27
C THR A 111 17.66 -16.66 -1.02
N ALA A 112 17.44 -17.39 0.07
CA ALA A 112 18.17 -18.63 0.38
C ALA A 112 17.96 -19.74 -0.66
N LEU A 113 16.86 -19.71 -1.40
CA LEU A 113 16.54 -20.65 -2.47
C LEU A 113 16.89 -20.12 -3.86
N GLY A 114 17.57 -18.97 -3.95
CA GLY A 114 17.97 -18.34 -5.21
C GLY A 114 16.82 -17.69 -5.98
N PHE A 115 15.66 -17.51 -5.35
CA PHE A 115 14.58 -16.73 -5.95
C PHE A 115 14.82 -15.24 -5.70
N SER A 116 14.86 -14.47 -6.79
CA SER A 116 14.80 -13.02 -6.74
C SER A 116 13.36 -12.60 -6.92
N ARG A 117 12.80 -11.91 -5.92
CA ARG A 117 11.49 -11.27 -6.06
C ARG A 117 11.58 -10.27 -7.20
N GLN A 118 10.68 -10.33 -8.18
CA GLN A 118 10.51 -9.23 -9.12
C GLN A 118 9.73 -8.12 -8.41
N THR A 119 10.36 -7.49 -7.41
CA THR A 119 9.94 -6.15 -7.02
C THR A 119 10.03 -5.26 -8.24
N GLY A 120 9.12 -4.30 -8.38
CA GLY A 120 9.23 -3.25 -9.40
C GLY A 120 10.59 -2.50 -9.38
N GLU A 121 11.47 -2.79 -8.41
CA GLU A 121 12.87 -2.38 -8.38
C GLU A 121 13.72 -2.98 -9.51
N ALA A 122 13.40 -4.19 -10.02
CA ALA A 122 14.17 -4.85 -11.08
C ALA A 122 13.46 -4.89 -12.45
N ALA A 123 12.22 -4.39 -12.55
CA ALA A 123 11.40 -4.52 -13.74
C ALA A 123 10.74 -3.20 -14.15
N THR A 124 11.57 -2.18 -14.45
CA THR A 124 11.55 -1.33 -15.66
C THR A 124 12.33 -0.05 -15.40
N THR A 125 13.24 0.28 -16.31
CA THR A 125 13.86 1.62 -16.46
C THR A 125 12.83 2.65 -16.95
N GLN A 126 11.55 2.50 -16.60
CA GLN A 126 10.50 3.40 -17.04
C GLN A 126 10.42 4.58 -16.07
N ILE A 127 10.81 5.73 -16.59
CA ILE A 127 10.66 7.00 -15.93
C ILE A 127 9.18 7.39 -15.99
N LYS A 128 8.57 7.48 -14.81
CA LYS A 128 7.20 7.96 -14.53
C LYS A 128 6.94 9.38 -15.02
N LYS A 129 6.29 9.69 -16.15
CA LYS A 129 5.87 11.07 -16.42
C LYS A 129 4.57 11.38 -15.67
N VAL A 130 4.57 12.38 -14.79
CA VAL A 130 3.37 12.82 -14.04
C VAL A 130 3.16 14.32 -14.13
N ARG A 131 1.91 14.77 -14.03
CA ARG A 131 1.57 16.19 -13.93
C ARG A 131 1.32 16.54 -12.47
N MET A 132 2.19 17.36 -11.89
CA MET A 132 2.02 17.86 -10.53
C MET A 132 1.21 19.15 -10.53
N LEU A 133 0.28 19.26 -9.58
CA LEU A 133 -0.48 20.48 -9.29
C LEU A 133 -0.22 20.94 -7.85
N TYR A 134 -0.02 22.23 -7.67
CA TYR A 134 0.24 22.85 -6.37
C TYR A 134 -0.85 23.85 -6.02
N PHE A 135 -1.22 23.92 -4.75
CA PHE A 135 -2.31 24.78 -4.28
C PHE A 135 -1.87 25.70 -3.14
N THR A 136 -2.62 26.78 -2.95
CA THR A 136 -2.52 27.72 -1.83
C THR A 136 -1.10 28.28 -1.63
N TYR A 137 -0.47 28.05 -0.47
CA TYR A 137 0.86 28.56 -0.19
C TYR A 137 1.94 27.85 -1.00
N LEU A 138 1.72 26.61 -1.47
CA LEU A 138 2.70 25.90 -2.27
C LEU A 138 2.98 26.63 -3.58
N VAL A 139 1.95 27.23 -4.18
CA VAL A 139 2.10 28.05 -5.40
C VAL A 139 3.03 29.25 -5.14
N LYS A 140 2.88 29.89 -3.99
CA LYS A 140 3.69 31.06 -3.61
C LYS A 140 5.13 30.68 -3.29
N GLN A 141 5.32 29.60 -2.53
CA GLN A 141 6.65 29.14 -2.09
C GLN A 141 7.45 28.54 -3.24
N LEU A 142 6.82 27.67 -4.05
CA LEU A 142 7.46 27.00 -5.19
C LEU A 142 7.48 27.85 -6.46
N ARG A 143 6.77 28.99 -6.46
CA ARG A 143 6.62 29.94 -7.58
C ARG A 143 6.09 29.28 -8.86
N LYS A 144 5.21 28.29 -8.71
CA LYS A 144 4.60 27.54 -9.81
C LYS A 144 3.28 26.93 -9.35
N GLU A 145 2.30 26.85 -10.24
CA GLU A 145 1.01 26.19 -10.00
C GLU A 145 0.99 24.74 -10.46
N SER A 146 1.85 24.38 -11.41
CA SER A 146 2.01 23.01 -11.90
C SER A 146 3.42 22.79 -12.46
N GLU A 147 3.81 21.51 -12.58
CA GLU A 147 4.99 21.11 -13.34
C GLU A 147 4.84 19.67 -13.84
N GLU A 148 5.55 19.33 -14.92
CA GLU A 148 5.67 17.95 -15.37
C GLU A 148 6.93 17.32 -14.77
N LEU A 149 6.77 16.18 -14.11
CA LEU A 149 7.87 15.47 -13.45
C LEU A 149 8.14 14.12 -14.08
N HIS A 150 9.41 13.74 -14.00
CA HIS A 150 9.95 12.45 -14.40
C HIS A 150 10.37 11.70 -13.13
N LEU A 151 9.50 10.81 -12.66
CA LEU A 151 9.71 10.04 -11.44
C LEU A 151 10.66 8.86 -11.71
N PRO A 152 11.66 8.63 -10.84
CA PRO A 152 12.51 7.46 -10.93
C PRO A 152 11.69 6.19 -10.66
N ALA A 153 12.15 5.04 -11.17
CA ALA A 153 11.49 3.74 -11.02
C ALA A 153 11.24 3.32 -9.56
N ALA A 154 12.03 3.84 -8.61
CA ALA A 154 11.86 3.59 -7.19
C ALA A 154 10.59 4.23 -6.60
N VAL A 155 10.05 5.29 -7.22
CA VAL A 155 8.86 6.01 -6.72
C VAL A 155 7.62 5.36 -7.32
N ASN A 156 6.91 4.55 -6.55
CA ASN A 156 5.77 3.76 -7.02
C ASN A 156 4.42 4.15 -6.43
N ASP A 157 4.42 4.91 -5.34
CA ASP A 157 3.24 5.33 -4.61
C ASP A 157 3.37 6.77 -4.10
N VAL A 158 2.30 7.27 -3.49
CA VAL A 158 2.21 8.62 -2.93
C VAL A 158 3.27 8.86 -1.85
N ARG A 159 3.53 7.89 -0.96
CA ARG A 159 4.54 7.99 0.11
C ARG A 159 5.92 8.21 -0.49
N GLY A 160 6.32 7.35 -1.44
CA GLY A 160 7.58 7.46 -2.16
C GLY A 160 7.71 8.76 -2.93
N LEU A 161 6.60 9.26 -3.52
CA LEU A 161 6.61 10.56 -4.21
C LEU A 161 6.91 11.70 -3.25
N VAL A 162 6.22 11.76 -2.11
CA VAL A 162 6.41 12.82 -1.10
C VAL A 162 7.84 12.78 -0.55
N GLU A 163 8.35 11.59 -0.21
CA GLU A 163 9.74 11.42 0.24
C GLU A 163 10.76 11.86 -0.82
N TRP A 164 10.51 11.53 -2.08
CA TRP A 164 11.37 11.92 -3.18
C TRP A 164 11.34 13.44 -3.42
N LEU A 165 10.17 14.09 -3.34
CA LEU A 165 10.05 15.55 -3.45
C LEU A 165 10.84 16.27 -2.35
N ARG A 166 10.80 15.77 -1.11
CA ARG A 166 11.59 16.29 0.01
C ARG A 166 13.10 16.20 -0.25
N LYS A 167 13.56 15.12 -0.88
CA LYS A 167 14.98 14.92 -1.22
C LYS A 167 15.40 15.77 -2.42
N ARG A 168 14.51 15.98 -3.39
CA ARG A 168 14.77 16.76 -4.60
C ARG A 168 14.98 18.24 -4.30
N ASP A 169 14.25 18.80 -3.34
CA ASP A 169 14.37 20.20 -2.93
C ASP A 169 14.45 20.35 -1.40
N PRO A 170 15.66 20.24 -0.83
CA PRO A 170 15.86 20.35 0.61
C PRO A 170 15.39 21.66 1.22
N ASN A 171 15.44 22.78 0.47
CA ASN A 171 15.04 24.10 0.96
C ASN A 171 13.53 24.17 1.24
N HIS A 172 12.73 23.41 0.48
CA HIS A 172 11.27 23.35 0.62
C HIS A 172 10.78 22.03 1.25
N ALA A 173 11.67 21.17 1.73
CA ALA A 173 11.31 19.87 2.29
C ALA A 173 10.30 19.97 3.45
N HIS A 174 10.35 21.05 4.23
CA HIS A 174 9.42 21.32 5.33
C HIS A 174 7.96 21.46 4.86
N LEU A 175 7.72 21.91 3.62
CA LEU A 175 6.37 22.06 3.05
C LEU A 175 5.67 20.72 2.81
N PHE A 176 6.43 19.63 2.67
CA PHE A 176 5.93 18.29 2.38
C PHE A 176 6.02 17.35 3.59
N ARG A 177 6.03 17.91 4.81
CA ARG A 177 5.96 17.10 6.03
C ARG A 177 4.65 16.32 6.09
N GLU A 178 4.71 15.18 6.76
CA GLU A 178 3.54 14.35 7.02
C GLU A 178 2.44 15.20 7.71
N GLY A 179 1.20 15.02 7.26
CA GLY A 179 0.05 15.77 7.74
C GLY A 179 -0.05 17.23 7.26
N SER A 180 0.99 17.82 6.64
CA SER A 180 0.95 19.19 6.11
C SER A 180 0.25 19.29 4.75
N ILE A 181 0.16 18.17 4.04
CA ILE A 181 -0.47 18.06 2.72
C ILE A 181 -1.39 16.84 2.68
N ARG A 182 -2.47 16.97 1.92
CA ARG A 182 -3.23 15.86 1.35
C ARG A 182 -2.86 15.73 -0.12
N VAL A 183 -2.89 14.51 -0.62
CA VAL A 183 -2.58 14.21 -2.02
C VAL A 183 -3.85 13.73 -2.70
N THR A 184 -4.03 14.13 -3.97
CA THR A 184 -4.98 13.47 -4.86
C THR A 184 -4.25 12.87 -6.03
N VAL A 185 -4.64 11.67 -6.45
CA VAL A 185 -4.23 11.07 -7.73
C VAL A 185 -5.46 11.03 -8.62
N ASN A 186 -5.38 11.62 -9.81
CA ASN A 186 -6.49 11.75 -10.75
C ASN A 186 -7.77 12.32 -10.11
N LYS A 187 -7.61 13.40 -9.35
CA LYS A 187 -8.67 14.16 -8.66
C LYS A 187 -9.39 13.41 -7.53
N GLN A 188 -8.89 12.24 -7.12
CA GLN A 188 -9.38 11.51 -5.96
C GLN A 188 -8.36 11.59 -4.83
N PHE A 189 -8.82 11.89 -3.61
CA PHE A 189 -7.93 11.84 -2.44
C PHE A 189 -7.31 10.46 -2.31
N SER A 190 -6.00 10.45 -2.08
CA SER A 190 -5.18 9.25 -2.13
C SER A 190 -4.52 9.00 -0.78
N GLU A 191 -4.49 7.72 -0.41
CA GLU A 191 -3.74 7.22 0.73
C GLU A 191 -2.24 7.15 0.41
N PRO A 192 -1.34 7.11 1.41
CA PRO A 192 0.11 7.05 1.18
C PRO A 192 0.57 5.88 0.31
N PHE A 193 -0.12 4.74 0.36
CA PHE A 193 0.19 3.55 -0.44
C PHE A 193 -0.40 3.59 -1.86
N THR A 194 -1.16 4.63 -2.22
CA THR A 194 -1.83 4.71 -3.52
C THR A 194 -0.79 4.72 -4.63
N ARG A 195 -0.90 3.75 -5.56
CA ARG A 195 0.01 3.61 -6.70
C ARG A 195 -0.08 4.79 -7.66
N ILE A 196 1.10 5.23 -8.11
CA ILE A 196 1.29 6.27 -9.13
C ILE A 196 1.85 5.64 -10.41
N ASP A 197 1.14 5.80 -11.51
CA ASP A 197 1.51 5.31 -12.83
C ASP A 197 1.88 6.46 -13.78
N ASP A 198 2.38 6.10 -14.97
CA ASP A 198 2.68 7.05 -16.04
C ASP A 198 1.41 7.78 -16.50
N GLY A 199 1.52 9.09 -16.68
CA GLY A 199 0.44 9.99 -17.08
C GLY A 199 -0.45 10.49 -15.93
N ASP A 200 -0.27 10.01 -14.69
CA ASP A 200 -1.13 10.41 -13.57
C ASP A 200 -1.03 11.93 -13.27
N GLU A 201 -2.17 12.53 -12.93
CA GLU A 201 -2.25 13.88 -12.37
C GLU A 201 -2.22 13.80 -10.85
N VAL A 202 -1.25 14.46 -10.23
CA VAL A 202 -1.06 14.44 -8.77
C VAL A 202 -1.15 15.86 -8.21
N ALA A 203 -2.10 16.10 -7.32
CA ALA A 203 -2.24 17.39 -6.64
C ALA A 203 -1.76 17.32 -5.20
N LEU A 204 -0.99 18.32 -4.77
CA LEU A 204 -0.63 18.53 -3.38
C LEU A 204 -1.44 19.68 -2.80
N ILE A 205 -2.29 19.35 -1.84
CA ILE A 205 -3.26 20.27 -1.24
C ILE A 205 -2.88 20.47 0.22
N PRO A 206 -2.46 21.68 0.62
CA PRO A 206 -2.15 21.93 2.02
C PRO A 206 -3.33 21.70 2.96
N THR A 207 -3.06 21.15 4.14
CA THR A 207 -4.07 20.91 5.18
C THR A 207 -4.36 22.15 6.03
N SER A 208 -3.52 23.17 5.91
CA SER A 208 -3.61 24.44 6.61
C SER A 208 -3.39 25.60 5.62
N PRO A 209 -4.00 26.78 5.85
CA PRO A 209 -3.70 27.98 5.07
C PRO A 209 -2.29 28.54 5.35
N ILE A 210 -1.66 28.13 6.45
CA ILE A 210 -0.35 28.61 6.89
C ILE A 210 0.71 27.54 6.57
N PRO A 211 1.84 27.92 5.92
CA PRO A 211 2.94 26.99 5.69
C PRO A 211 3.52 26.46 7.01
N PRO A 212 3.95 25.19 7.06
CA PRO A 212 4.76 24.71 8.18
C PRO A 212 6.06 25.51 8.28
N VAL A 213 6.57 25.71 9.49
CA VAL A 213 7.84 26.42 9.73
C VAL A 213 9.00 25.52 9.30
N ALA A 214 10.02 26.08 8.65
CA ALA A 214 11.27 25.37 8.40
C ALA A 214 11.93 24.93 9.72
N ASP A 215 12.67 23.82 9.70
CA ASP A 215 13.48 23.39 10.85
C ASP A 215 14.69 24.33 11.05
#